data_AF-A0A5C7U8N1-F1
#
_entry.id   AF-A0A5C7U8N1-F1
#
_cell.length_a   1.000
_cell.length_b   1.000
_cell.length_c   1.000
_cell.angle_alpha   90.00
_cell.angle_beta   90.00
_cell.angle_gamma   90.00
#
_symmetry.space_group_name_H-M   'P 1'
#
loop_
_entity.id
_entity.type
_entity.pdbx_description
1 polymer ?
#
loop_
_entity_poly.entity_id
_entity_poly.type
_entity_poly.pdbx_seq_one_letter_code
_entity_poly.pdbx_strand_id
1 'polypeptide(L)'
;MPSEEEVVKLASAAFADKQNKLHPIHTKEATILSGIYLHGIGEGGSKMMEAVKSAASVFGVLGDLDSVLSELSSNTEKSSSESSVNGPSDVYAITVEFDSEKTASFYPINNDVQVRASAVALNNHLLEGKIPSDWAYGAAVNIVKAATSFGLRNDDLPARIRRMGIERLVDIEHAKEAAELRQYDAVPAECVELYKDIVKVAEENPDNIQDCIKLWSDLDMTHGVKYASTFTPEEAFYAGERLDRIEKMASEVILLKDVMIPASAFTTLPEERITCNFRKEAAQTIREAIKLASVNTADATDKLASLDEENQSELLKLLAQD
;
A
#
# COMPACT_ATOMS: atom_id res chain seq x y z
N MET A 1 -1.09 40.47 13.08
CA MET A 1 0.13 39.84 13.62
C MET A 1 1.05 40.93 14.11
N PRO A 2 1.70 40.79 15.28
CA PRO A 2 2.75 41.71 15.69
C PRO A 2 3.88 41.67 14.65
N SER A 3 4.52 42.82 14.42
CA SER A 3 5.63 42.93 13.48
C SER A 3 6.87 42.17 13.99
N GLU A 4 7.73 41.68 13.08
CA GLU A 4 8.96 40.94 13.46
C GLU A 4 9.84 41.74 14.45
N GLU A 5 9.81 43.08 14.36
CA GLU A 5 10.54 43.98 15.25
C GLU A 5 9.99 44.04 16.68
N GLU A 6 8.70 43.76 16.89
CA GLU A 6 8.05 43.70 18.20
C GLU A 6 8.34 42.37 18.91
N VAL A 7 8.43 41.27 18.17
CA VAL A 7 8.68 39.92 18.70
C VAL A 7 10.10 39.79 19.28
N VAL A 8 11.10 40.43 18.66
CA VAL A 8 12.50 40.39 19.12
C VAL A 8 12.71 41.07 20.49
N LYS A 9 11.90 42.08 20.81
CA LYS A 9 11.98 42.84 22.08
C LYS A 9 11.28 42.17 23.26
N LEU A 10 10.52 41.10 23.02
CA LEU A 10 9.80 40.40 24.07
C LEU A 10 10.73 39.51 24.91
N ALA A 11 10.48 39.50 26.22
CA ALA A 11 11.18 38.61 27.15
C ALA A 11 10.86 37.14 26.86
N SER A 12 11.77 36.22 27.17
CA SER A 12 11.56 34.78 26.92
C SER A 12 10.32 34.19 27.62
N ALA A 13 9.83 34.85 28.68
CA ALA A 13 8.59 34.46 29.36
C ALA A 13 7.32 34.73 28.53
N ALA A 14 7.43 35.48 27.44
CA ALA A 14 6.33 35.84 26.54
C ALA A 14 6.05 34.77 25.47
N PHE A 15 6.73 33.62 25.55
CA PHE A 15 6.72 32.51 24.58
C PHE A 15 6.48 31.18 25.31
N ALA A 16 5.75 30.27 24.66
CA ALA A 16 5.54 28.92 25.18
C ALA A 16 6.81 28.07 25.08
N ASP A 17 7.60 28.26 24.01
CA ASP A 17 8.99 27.80 23.95
C ASP A 17 9.94 28.95 24.32
N LYS A 18 10.39 28.94 25.57
CA LYS A 18 11.28 29.97 26.12
C LYS A 18 12.69 29.93 25.53
N GLN A 19 13.15 28.77 25.05
CA GLN A 19 14.51 28.57 24.55
C GLN A 19 14.63 29.06 23.12
N ASN A 20 13.67 28.68 22.27
CA ASN A 20 13.67 29.06 20.86
C ASN A 20 12.87 30.34 20.58
N LYS A 21 12.22 30.92 21.60
CA LYS A 21 11.29 32.07 21.49
C LYS A 21 10.20 31.81 20.43
N LEU A 22 9.65 30.61 20.44
CA LEU A 22 8.56 30.20 19.55
C LEU A 22 7.22 30.19 20.29
N HIS A 23 6.13 30.29 19.52
CA HIS A 23 4.76 30.25 20.03
C HIS A 23 4.46 31.37 21.04
N PRO A 24 4.32 32.62 20.56
CA PRO A 24 4.07 33.77 21.42
C PRO A 24 2.76 33.62 22.21
N ILE A 25 2.81 33.93 23.51
CA ILE A 25 1.69 33.84 24.47
C ILE A 25 1.50 35.14 25.26
N HIS A 26 1.94 36.26 24.69
CA HIS A 26 2.01 37.56 25.37
C HIS A 26 0.72 38.39 25.26
N THR A 27 -0.21 37.95 24.41
CA THR A 27 -1.53 38.56 24.19
C THR A 27 -2.56 37.45 23.98
N LYS A 28 -3.85 37.78 24.18
CA LYS A 28 -4.98 36.85 24.00
C LYS A 28 -4.95 36.16 22.64
N GLU A 29 -4.77 36.96 21.60
CA GLU A 29 -4.79 36.53 20.20
C GLU A 29 -3.58 35.65 19.88
N ALA A 30 -2.41 36.00 20.37
CA ALA A 30 -1.19 35.20 20.18
C ALA A 30 -1.30 33.85 20.89
N THR A 31 -1.87 33.81 22.10
CA THR A 31 -2.09 32.57 22.84
C THR A 31 -3.05 31.63 22.11
N ILE A 32 -4.17 32.15 21.57
CA ILE A 32 -5.12 31.34 20.79
C ILE A 32 -4.48 30.79 19.52
N LEU A 33 -3.81 31.64 18.73
CA LEU A 33 -3.16 31.22 17.48
C LEU A 33 -2.03 30.22 17.71
N SER A 34 -1.24 30.41 18.77
CA SER A 34 -0.19 29.45 19.16
C SER A 34 -0.78 28.10 19.57
N GLY A 35 -1.91 28.09 20.28
CA GLY A 35 -2.63 26.86 20.64
C GLY A 35 -3.18 26.13 19.42
N ILE A 36 -3.81 26.85 18.49
CA ILE A 36 -4.30 26.28 17.21
C ILE A 36 -3.14 25.66 16.42
N TYR A 37 -2.01 26.37 16.31
CA TYR A 37 -0.84 25.88 15.59
C TYR A 37 -0.27 24.60 16.22
N LEU A 38 -0.05 24.61 17.54
CA LEU A 38 0.47 23.44 18.26
C LEU A 38 -0.47 22.23 18.16
N HIS A 39 -1.78 22.47 18.17
CA HIS A 39 -2.78 21.41 17.94
C HIS A 39 -2.72 20.87 16.51
N GLY A 40 -2.62 21.76 15.52
CA GLY A 40 -2.57 21.39 14.10
C GLY A 40 -1.33 20.60 13.69
N ILE A 41 -0.19 20.78 14.38
CA ILE A 41 1.03 19.98 14.16
C ILE A 41 1.09 18.69 15.01
N GLY A 42 0.03 18.38 15.76
CA GLY A 42 -0.05 17.17 16.59
C GLY A 42 0.64 17.27 17.96
N GLU A 43 1.02 18.47 18.41
CA GLU A 43 1.66 18.71 19.72
C GLU A 43 0.68 19.10 20.83
N GLY A 44 -0.61 18.73 20.72
CA GLY A 44 -1.65 19.07 21.70
C GLY A 44 -1.40 18.55 23.13
N GLY A 45 -0.50 17.58 23.31
CA GLY A 45 -0.07 17.05 24.62
C GLY A 45 1.31 17.54 25.08
N SER A 46 1.93 18.49 24.39
CA SER A 46 3.30 18.93 24.71
C SER A 46 3.35 19.89 25.90
N LYS A 47 4.54 20.01 26.52
CA LYS A 47 4.81 21.01 27.57
C LYS A 47 4.60 22.45 27.09
N MET A 48 4.69 22.68 25.77
CA MET A 48 4.40 23.99 25.16
C MET A 48 2.90 24.26 25.17
N MET A 49 2.06 23.25 24.88
CA MET A 49 0.61 23.38 24.96
C MET A 49 0.13 23.60 26.40
N GLU A 50 0.77 22.99 27.40
CA GLU A 50 0.50 23.30 28.82
C GLU A 50 0.80 24.76 29.18
N ALA A 51 1.90 25.31 28.64
CA ALA A 51 2.24 26.73 28.82
C ALA A 51 1.24 27.66 28.12
N VAL A 52 0.73 27.27 26.94
CA VAL A 52 -0.35 27.99 26.23
C VAL A 52 -1.65 27.96 27.03
N LYS A 53 -2.07 26.80 27.55
CA LYS A 53 -3.28 26.68 28.40
C LYS A 53 -3.16 27.49 29.68
N SER A 54 -1.97 27.51 30.28
CA SER A 54 -1.69 28.33 31.47
C SER A 54 -1.82 29.82 31.15
N ALA A 55 -1.29 30.29 30.02
CA ALA A 55 -1.46 31.67 29.57
C ALA A 55 -2.92 31.99 29.21
N ALA A 56 -3.63 31.07 28.56
CA ALA A 56 -5.04 31.23 28.21
C ALA A 56 -5.93 31.38 29.45
N SER A 57 -5.60 30.66 30.54
CA SER A 57 -6.24 30.82 31.85
C SER A 57 -6.00 32.21 32.45
N VAL A 58 -4.76 32.72 32.40
CA VAL A 58 -4.41 34.07 32.89
C VAL A 58 -5.16 35.16 32.11
N PHE A 59 -5.35 34.97 30.81
CA PHE A 59 -6.07 35.93 29.97
C PHE A 59 -7.60 35.72 29.93
N GLY A 60 -8.12 34.68 30.59
CA GLY A 60 -9.55 34.36 30.62
C GLY A 60 -10.12 33.90 29.29
N VAL A 61 -9.29 33.34 28.39
CA VAL A 61 -9.67 32.85 27.05
C VAL A 61 -9.55 31.32 26.94
N LEU A 62 -9.39 30.62 28.06
CA LEU A 62 -9.26 29.17 28.09
C LEU A 62 -10.49 28.46 27.48
N GLY A 63 -11.70 28.93 27.81
CA GLY A 63 -12.93 28.38 27.25
C GLY A 63 -13.06 28.58 25.73
N ASP A 64 -12.64 29.75 25.24
CA ASP A 64 -12.63 30.04 23.79
C ASP A 64 -11.60 29.15 23.07
N LEU A 65 -10.41 28.97 23.67
CA LEU A 65 -9.38 28.07 23.16
C LEU A 65 -9.88 26.63 23.10
N ASP A 66 -10.46 26.10 24.18
CA ASP A 66 -10.96 24.72 24.22
C ASP A 66 -12.13 24.51 23.23
N SER A 67 -13.01 25.51 23.06
CA SER A 67 -14.09 25.47 22.05
C SER A 67 -13.53 25.39 20.64
N VAL A 68 -12.54 26.24 20.30
CA VAL A 68 -11.91 26.26 18.98
C VAL A 68 -11.13 24.97 18.72
N LEU A 69 -10.42 24.44 19.70
CA LEU A 69 -9.70 23.18 19.59
C LEU A 69 -10.65 21.99 19.42
N SER A 70 -11.80 22.00 20.11
CA SER A 70 -12.85 20.98 19.97
C SER A 70 -13.52 21.05 18.60
N GLU A 71 -13.84 22.25 18.10
CA GLU A 71 -14.41 22.45 16.76
C GLU A 71 -13.44 22.00 15.68
N LEU A 72 -12.16 22.36 15.79
CA LEU A 72 -11.11 21.89 14.89
C LEU A 72 -11.03 20.37 14.88
N SER A 73 -11.01 19.74 16.06
CA SER A 73 -10.99 18.28 16.19
C SER A 73 -12.20 17.63 15.52
N SER A 74 -13.41 18.16 15.74
CA SER A 74 -14.66 17.68 15.14
C SER A 74 -14.76 17.90 13.63
N ASN A 75 -14.13 18.96 13.11
CA ASN A 75 -14.05 19.23 11.67
C ASN A 75 -12.98 18.38 10.99
N THR A 76 -11.88 18.03 11.67
CA THR A 76 -10.98 16.96 11.19
C THR A 76 -11.72 15.63 11.07
N GLU A 77 -12.55 15.28 12.06
CA GLU A 77 -13.36 14.05 12.04
C GLU A 77 -14.45 14.04 10.95
N LYS A 78 -15.11 15.19 10.70
CA LYS A 78 -16.10 15.34 9.60
C LYS A 78 -15.46 15.48 8.21
N SER A 79 -14.28 16.07 8.11
CA SER A 79 -13.54 16.14 6.83
C SER A 79 -12.90 14.79 6.47
N SER A 80 -12.68 13.90 7.46
CA SER A 80 -12.29 12.51 7.23
C SER A 80 -13.43 11.58 6.82
N SER A 81 -14.71 11.96 7.01
CA SER A 81 -15.85 11.16 6.53
C SER A 81 -16.40 11.59 5.17
N GLU A 82 -16.09 12.80 4.68
CA GLU A 82 -16.59 13.32 3.39
C GLU A 82 -15.53 13.45 2.28
N SER A 83 -14.25 13.17 2.55
CA SER A 83 -13.20 13.11 1.51
C SER A 83 -13.04 11.71 0.89
N SER A 84 -14.14 10.98 0.74
CA SER A 84 -14.24 9.68 0.07
C SER A 84 -14.29 9.82 -1.45
N VAL A 85 -13.32 10.52 -2.02
CA VAL A 85 -13.04 10.47 -3.46
C VAL A 85 -11.52 10.36 -3.63
N ASN A 86 -11.02 9.12 -3.58
CA ASN A 86 -9.67 8.66 -3.95
C ASN A 86 -8.55 8.61 -2.88
N GLY A 87 -8.84 8.74 -1.58
CA GLY A 87 -7.86 8.43 -0.52
C GLY A 87 -7.94 6.96 -0.06
N PRO A 88 -6.84 6.34 0.43
CA PRO A 88 -6.91 5.06 1.12
C PRO A 88 -7.86 5.15 2.33
N SER A 89 -8.64 4.09 2.58
CA SER A 89 -9.57 3.99 3.72
C SER A 89 -8.87 4.09 5.08
N ASP A 90 -7.55 3.88 5.11
CA ASP A 90 -6.74 3.82 6.32
C ASP A 90 -5.85 5.05 6.46
N VAL A 91 -5.86 5.63 7.66
CA VAL A 91 -5.08 6.84 8.03
C VAL A 91 -3.60 6.50 8.27
N TYR A 92 -3.31 5.24 8.60
CA TYR A 92 -2.01 4.73 9.02
C TYR A 92 -1.72 3.39 8.34
N ALA A 93 -0.45 3.12 8.04
CA ALA A 93 -0.07 1.86 7.39
C ALA A 93 -0.12 0.66 8.35
N ILE A 94 0.03 0.90 9.67
CA ILE A 94 -0.18 -0.11 10.71
C ILE A 94 -1.10 0.47 11.78
N THR A 95 -2.08 -0.33 12.18
CA THR A 95 -2.86 -0.12 13.40
C THR A 95 -2.85 -1.41 14.19
N VAL A 96 -2.32 -1.38 15.41
CA VAL A 96 -2.29 -2.50 16.34
C VAL A 96 -3.27 -2.22 17.45
N GLU A 97 -4.28 -3.07 17.59
CA GLU A 97 -5.20 -3.04 18.71
C GLU A 97 -4.64 -3.89 19.85
N PHE A 98 -4.47 -3.28 21.02
CA PHE A 98 -4.16 -3.99 22.25
C PHE A 98 -5.45 -4.28 23.02
N ASP A 99 -5.45 -5.36 23.81
CA ASP A 99 -6.58 -5.71 24.68
C ASP A 99 -7.03 -4.50 25.51
N SER A 100 -8.33 -4.16 25.38
CA SER A 100 -9.04 -3.01 25.97
C SER A 100 -8.65 -1.61 25.43
N GLU A 101 -9.17 -1.29 24.23
CA GLU A 101 -9.36 0.06 23.66
C GLU A 101 -8.10 0.90 23.34
N LYS A 102 -6.89 0.34 23.49
CA LYS A 102 -5.67 1.04 23.10
C LYS A 102 -5.25 0.63 21.70
N THR A 103 -5.39 1.55 20.75
CA THR A 103 -4.83 1.40 19.41
C THR A 103 -3.48 2.13 19.33
N ALA A 104 -2.47 1.45 18.82
CA ALA A 104 -1.23 2.10 18.40
C ALA A 104 -1.19 2.12 16.88
N SER A 105 -1.13 3.33 16.33
CA SER A 105 -1.06 3.54 14.88
C SER A 105 0.31 4.08 14.50
N PHE A 106 0.88 3.54 13.43
CA PHE A 106 2.22 3.87 12.95
C PHE A 106 2.20 4.15 11.45
N TYR A 107 3.17 4.95 11.00
CA TYR A 107 3.39 5.27 9.58
C TYR A 107 2.14 5.92 8.93
N PRO A 108 1.88 7.21 9.19
CA PRO A 108 0.72 7.90 8.61
C PRO A 108 0.79 7.90 7.07
N ILE A 109 -0.38 7.80 6.41
CA ILE A 109 -0.50 7.71 4.94
C ILE A 109 -1.61 8.61 4.39
N ASN A 110 -1.94 9.72 5.06
CA ASN A 110 -3.05 10.60 4.68
C ASN A 110 -2.75 11.55 3.51
N ASN A 111 -1.47 11.73 3.18
CA ASN A 111 -1.03 12.58 2.08
C ASN A 111 0.30 12.08 1.53
N ASP A 112 0.70 12.65 0.38
CA ASP A 112 1.93 12.31 -0.34
C ASP A 112 3.21 12.46 0.50
N VAL A 113 3.33 13.54 1.29
CA VAL A 113 4.48 13.79 2.17
C VAL A 113 4.59 12.71 3.24
N GLN A 114 3.46 12.38 3.88
CA GLN A 114 3.39 11.35 4.91
C GLN A 114 3.69 9.97 4.33
N VAL A 115 3.16 9.63 3.15
CA VAL A 115 3.46 8.36 2.46
C VAL A 115 4.97 8.22 2.19
N ARG A 116 5.62 9.26 1.66
CA ARG A 116 7.09 9.25 1.42
C ARG A 116 7.88 9.09 2.73
N ALA A 117 7.54 9.88 3.76
CA ALA A 117 8.21 9.84 5.05
C ALA A 117 8.05 8.47 5.73
N SER A 118 6.84 7.93 5.70
CA SER A 118 6.49 6.60 6.21
C SER A 118 7.25 5.49 5.49
N ALA A 119 7.37 5.57 4.16
CA ALA A 119 8.13 4.60 3.39
C ALA A 119 9.62 4.60 3.77
N VAL A 120 10.22 5.79 3.94
CA VAL A 120 11.62 5.91 4.38
C VAL A 120 11.80 5.40 5.81
N ALA A 121 10.91 5.77 6.72
CA ALA A 121 10.95 5.33 8.11
C ALA A 121 10.83 3.81 8.22
N LEU A 122 9.86 3.23 7.49
CA LEU A 122 9.65 1.78 7.45
C LEU A 122 10.89 1.04 6.93
N ASN A 123 11.49 1.53 5.85
CA ASN A 123 12.71 0.96 5.29
C ASN A 123 13.84 0.97 6.32
N ASN A 124 14.05 2.08 7.02
CA ASN A 124 15.10 2.19 8.03
C ASN A 124 14.82 1.27 9.23
N HIS A 125 13.59 1.22 9.71
CA HIS A 125 13.21 0.34 10.82
C HIS A 125 13.37 -1.14 10.47
N LEU A 126 13.08 -1.54 9.23
CA LEU A 126 13.33 -2.90 8.75
C LEU A 126 14.82 -3.22 8.70
N LEU A 127 15.64 -2.31 8.14
CA LEU A 127 17.10 -2.49 8.08
C LEU A 127 17.75 -2.55 9.47
N GLU A 128 17.20 -1.81 10.44
CA GLU A 128 17.67 -1.80 11.82
C GLU A 128 17.12 -2.97 12.65
N GLY A 129 16.21 -3.77 12.11
CA GLY A 129 15.57 -4.89 12.82
C GLY A 129 14.66 -4.43 13.98
N LYS A 130 14.08 -3.22 13.87
CA LYS A 130 13.19 -2.63 14.90
C LYS A 130 11.74 -3.03 14.75
N ILE A 131 11.38 -3.64 13.63
CA ILE A 131 10.01 -4.05 13.31
C ILE A 131 10.02 -5.50 12.80
N PRO A 132 9.04 -6.32 13.22
CA PRO A 132 8.80 -7.63 12.64
C PRO A 132 8.55 -7.58 11.11
N SER A 133 8.91 -8.65 10.39
CA SER A 133 8.80 -8.68 8.93
C SER A 133 7.36 -8.68 8.44
N ASP A 134 6.47 -9.37 9.15
CA ASP A 134 5.03 -9.44 8.88
C ASP A 134 4.38 -8.06 8.96
N TRP A 135 4.71 -7.29 10.00
CA TRP A 135 4.26 -5.91 10.15
C TRP A 135 4.84 -5.03 9.06
N ALA A 136 6.11 -5.23 8.71
CA ALA A 136 6.76 -4.45 7.67
C ALA A 136 6.11 -4.70 6.29
N TYR A 137 5.80 -5.95 5.96
CA TYR A 137 5.12 -6.34 4.74
C TYR A 137 3.74 -5.69 4.65
N GLY A 138 2.89 -5.86 5.67
CA GLY A 138 1.57 -5.24 5.71
C GLY A 138 1.61 -3.72 5.56
N ALA A 139 2.56 -3.07 6.26
CA ALA A 139 2.78 -1.62 6.13
C ALA A 139 3.20 -1.22 4.72
N ALA A 140 4.09 -1.97 4.08
CA ALA A 140 4.55 -1.67 2.73
C ALA A 140 3.41 -1.78 1.72
N VAL A 141 2.55 -2.80 1.83
CA VAL A 141 1.35 -2.94 0.99
C VAL A 141 0.45 -1.71 1.12
N ASN A 142 0.15 -1.29 2.36
CA ASN A 142 -0.69 -0.13 2.61
C ASN A 142 -0.07 1.18 2.09
N ILE A 143 1.25 1.37 2.28
CA ILE A 143 1.99 2.52 1.77
C ILE A 143 1.98 2.57 0.25
N VAL A 144 2.18 1.44 -0.44
CA VAL A 144 2.16 1.38 -1.91
C VAL A 144 0.76 1.62 -2.47
N LYS A 145 -0.29 1.08 -1.82
CA LYS A 145 -1.69 1.37 -2.15
C LYS A 145 -2.01 2.87 -2.00
N ALA A 146 -1.58 3.48 -0.89
CA ALA A 146 -1.71 4.92 -0.68
C ALA A 146 -0.94 5.73 -1.72
N ALA A 147 0.30 5.35 -2.02
CA ALA A 147 1.13 6.03 -3.02
C ALA A 147 0.50 6.02 -4.42
N THR A 148 -0.09 4.89 -4.81
CA THR A 148 -0.82 4.76 -6.06
C THR A 148 -2.05 5.69 -6.09
N SER A 149 -2.78 5.76 -4.98
CA SER A 149 -3.96 6.61 -4.83
C SER A 149 -3.64 8.10 -4.96
N PHE A 150 -2.49 8.54 -4.43
CA PHE A 150 -1.99 9.92 -4.56
C PHE A 150 -1.22 10.19 -5.87
N GLY A 151 -1.11 9.22 -6.77
CA GLY A 151 -0.42 9.38 -8.05
C GLY A 151 1.09 9.61 -7.92
N LEU A 152 1.71 9.08 -6.86
CA LEU A 152 3.16 9.16 -6.69
C LEU A 152 3.88 8.29 -7.72
N ARG A 153 5.07 8.73 -8.14
CA ARG A 153 5.90 7.98 -9.07
C ARG A 153 6.55 6.83 -8.33
N ASN A 154 6.85 5.75 -9.04
CA ASN A 154 7.54 4.59 -8.47
C ASN A 154 8.88 4.93 -7.80
N ASP A 155 9.57 5.98 -8.26
CA ASP A 155 10.88 6.38 -7.73
C ASP A 155 10.78 7.26 -6.47
N ASP A 156 9.56 7.60 -6.06
CA ASP A 156 9.30 8.39 -4.85
C ASP A 156 9.37 7.54 -3.56
N LEU A 157 9.39 6.21 -3.71
CA LEU A 157 9.45 5.26 -2.60
C LEU A 157 10.78 4.48 -2.62
N PRO A 158 11.32 4.10 -1.45
CA PRO A 158 12.46 3.18 -1.39
C PRO A 158 12.17 1.89 -2.17
N ALA A 159 13.14 1.45 -2.98
CA ALA A 159 12.97 0.32 -3.89
C ALA A 159 12.55 -0.98 -3.17
N ARG A 160 12.99 -1.18 -1.93
CA ARG A 160 12.62 -2.35 -1.12
C ARG A 160 11.15 -2.31 -0.70
N ILE A 161 10.70 -1.21 -0.10
CA ILE A 161 9.29 -1.02 0.29
C ILE A 161 8.38 -1.12 -0.92
N ARG A 162 8.79 -0.54 -2.05
CA ARG A 162 8.05 -0.69 -3.32
C ARG A 162 7.93 -2.15 -3.74
N ARG A 163 9.03 -2.92 -3.73
CA ARG A 163 8.99 -4.33 -4.14
C ARG A 163 8.12 -5.18 -3.21
N MET A 164 8.22 -4.94 -1.91
CA MET A 164 7.50 -5.65 -0.86
C MET A 164 6.00 -5.32 -0.84
N GLY A 165 5.63 -4.07 -1.14
CA GLY A 165 4.23 -3.64 -1.14
C GLY A 165 3.46 -3.87 -2.43
N ILE A 166 4.10 -4.38 -3.49
CA ILE A 166 3.40 -4.76 -4.73
C ILE A 166 2.93 -6.21 -4.59
N GLU A 167 1.64 -6.44 -4.79
CA GLU A 167 1.06 -7.78 -4.75
C GLU A 167 1.60 -8.65 -5.91
N ARG A 168 2.12 -9.82 -5.56
CA ARG A 168 2.81 -10.74 -6.45
C ARG A 168 2.33 -12.16 -6.23
N LEU A 169 2.46 -12.98 -7.28
CA LEU A 169 2.30 -14.41 -7.15
C LEU A 169 3.39 -15.03 -6.28
N VAL A 170 3.03 -16.17 -5.71
CA VAL A 170 3.94 -17.01 -4.94
C VAL A 170 4.94 -17.64 -5.90
N ASP A 171 6.22 -17.58 -5.54
CA ASP A 171 7.32 -18.22 -6.27
C ASP A 171 8.06 -19.18 -5.32
N ILE A 172 7.70 -20.46 -5.42
CA ILE A 172 8.28 -21.52 -4.59
C ILE A 172 9.74 -21.77 -4.96
N GLU A 173 10.13 -21.63 -6.22
CA GLU A 173 11.52 -21.84 -6.64
C GLU A 173 12.43 -20.76 -6.06
N HIS A 174 11.97 -19.50 -6.07
CA HIS A 174 12.68 -18.43 -5.39
C HIS A 174 12.76 -18.65 -3.87
N ALA A 175 11.69 -19.17 -3.25
CA ALA A 175 11.70 -19.51 -1.84
C ALA A 175 12.71 -20.64 -1.51
N LYS A 176 12.88 -21.63 -2.40
CA LYS A 176 13.91 -22.69 -2.26
C LYS A 176 15.31 -22.07 -2.28
N GLU A 177 15.60 -21.20 -3.24
CA GLU A 177 16.89 -20.49 -3.32
C GLU A 177 17.13 -19.63 -2.06
N ALA A 178 16.12 -18.89 -1.61
CA ALA A 178 16.20 -18.05 -0.42
C ALA A 178 16.45 -18.87 0.86
N ALA A 179 15.86 -20.07 0.96
CA ALA A 179 16.09 -20.99 2.08
C ALA A 179 17.55 -21.46 2.12
N GLU A 180 18.13 -21.81 0.97
CA GLU A 180 19.54 -22.21 0.87
C GLU A 180 20.50 -21.07 1.26
N LEU A 181 20.17 -19.84 0.88
CA LEU A 181 20.99 -18.67 1.20
C LEU A 181 21.03 -18.37 2.71
N ARG A 182 20.10 -18.88 3.52
CA ARG A 182 20.11 -18.69 4.99
C ARG A 182 21.35 -19.27 5.67
N GLN A 183 22.06 -20.20 5.04
CA GLN A 183 23.36 -20.68 5.54
C GLN A 183 24.40 -19.55 5.69
N TYR A 184 24.27 -18.46 4.90
CA TYR A 184 25.16 -17.31 4.95
C TYR A 184 24.75 -16.28 6.02
N ASP A 185 23.55 -16.42 6.60
CA ASP A 185 22.98 -15.51 7.60
C ASP A 185 23.24 -15.99 9.05
N ALA A 186 24.34 -16.71 9.26
CA ALA A 186 24.75 -17.30 10.55
C ALA A 186 23.79 -18.37 11.12
N VAL A 187 22.93 -18.95 10.27
CA VAL A 187 22.09 -20.10 10.61
C VAL A 187 22.92 -21.39 10.51
N PRO A 188 22.89 -22.29 11.53
CA PRO A 188 23.54 -23.59 11.45
C PRO A 188 23.00 -24.44 10.29
N ALA A 189 23.86 -25.19 9.59
CA ALA A 189 23.45 -26.00 8.44
C ALA A 189 22.32 -27.00 8.75
N GLU A 190 22.30 -27.56 9.96
CA GLU A 190 21.21 -28.45 10.44
C GLU A 190 19.86 -27.72 10.54
N CYS A 191 19.88 -26.43 10.85
CA CYS A 191 18.68 -25.59 10.91
C CYS A 191 18.26 -25.07 9.52
N VAL A 192 19.19 -24.98 8.56
CA VAL A 192 18.87 -24.62 7.17
C VAL A 192 17.91 -25.64 6.54
N GLU A 193 18.05 -26.92 6.89
CA GLU A 193 17.12 -27.96 6.44
C GLU A 193 15.68 -27.71 6.91
N LEU A 194 15.47 -27.07 8.07
CA LEU A 194 14.12 -26.70 8.53
C LEU A 194 13.46 -25.65 7.62
N TYR A 195 14.24 -24.72 7.05
CA TYR A 195 13.71 -23.77 6.07
C TYR A 195 13.31 -24.47 4.78
N LYS A 196 14.11 -25.45 4.32
CA LYS A 196 13.76 -26.27 3.15
C LYS A 196 12.50 -27.10 3.39
N ASP A 197 12.35 -27.66 4.59
CA ASP A 197 11.13 -28.38 4.99
C ASP A 197 9.90 -27.47 4.97
N ILE A 198 10.01 -26.22 5.45
CA ILE A 198 8.93 -25.23 5.36
C ILE A 198 8.53 -24.97 3.90
N VAL A 199 9.51 -24.77 3.01
CA VAL A 199 9.23 -24.54 1.58
C VAL A 199 8.58 -25.76 0.94
N LYS A 200 9.01 -26.97 1.30
CA LYS A 200 8.40 -28.20 0.83
C LYS A 200 6.95 -28.35 1.28
N VAL A 201 6.65 -27.98 2.54
CA VAL A 201 5.25 -27.95 3.03
C VAL A 201 4.41 -26.94 2.24
N ALA A 202 4.99 -25.78 1.88
CA ALA A 202 4.31 -24.80 1.05
C ALA A 202 4.08 -25.30 -0.40
N GLU A 203 5.00 -26.08 -0.96
CA GLU A 203 4.86 -26.73 -2.27
C GLU A 203 3.74 -27.78 -2.26
N GLU A 204 3.62 -28.55 -1.18
CA GLU A 204 2.57 -29.57 -1.02
C GLU A 204 1.20 -28.97 -0.69
N ASN A 205 1.15 -27.82 -0.02
CA ASN A 205 -0.08 -27.15 0.42
C ASN A 205 -0.04 -25.63 0.17
N PRO A 206 -0.37 -25.18 -1.06
CA PRO A 206 -0.30 -23.77 -1.43
C PRO A 206 -1.31 -22.88 -0.67
N ASP A 207 -2.35 -23.44 -0.07
CA ASP A 207 -3.32 -22.67 0.73
C ASP A 207 -2.75 -22.19 2.09
N ASN A 208 -1.65 -22.79 2.57
CA ASN A 208 -1.07 -22.55 3.90
C ASN A 208 0.20 -21.69 3.88
N ILE A 209 0.47 -20.97 2.79
CA ILE A 209 1.71 -20.19 2.63
C ILE A 209 1.90 -19.15 3.75
N GLN A 210 0.81 -18.54 4.22
CA GLN A 210 0.85 -17.59 5.33
C GLN A 210 1.38 -18.22 6.63
N ASP A 211 1.03 -19.47 6.91
CA ASP A 211 1.53 -20.18 8.09
C ASP A 211 3.00 -20.59 7.90
N CYS A 212 3.39 -20.97 6.68
CA CYS A 212 4.79 -21.21 6.33
C CYS A 212 5.65 -19.95 6.51
N ILE A 213 5.15 -18.78 6.09
CA ILE A 213 5.82 -17.49 6.28
C ILE A 213 6.01 -17.18 7.78
N LYS A 214 4.98 -17.42 8.60
CA LYS A 214 5.07 -17.22 10.06
C LYS A 214 6.10 -18.15 10.70
N LEU A 215 6.07 -19.44 10.36
CA LEU A 215 7.06 -20.41 10.84
C LEU A 215 8.48 -20.03 10.44
N TRP A 216 8.67 -19.54 9.21
CA TRP A 216 9.96 -19.02 8.77
C TRP A 216 10.38 -17.79 9.59
N SER A 217 9.49 -16.83 9.78
CA SER A 217 9.74 -15.64 10.60
C SER A 217 10.13 -16.01 12.04
N ASP A 218 9.45 -16.99 12.64
CA ASP A 218 9.77 -17.47 13.99
C ASP A 218 11.16 -18.11 14.07
N LEU A 219 11.57 -18.86 13.03
CA LEU A 219 12.92 -19.39 12.91
C LEU A 219 13.95 -18.26 12.75
N ASP A 220 13.68 -17.28 11.89
CA ASP A 220 14.54 -16.11 11.70
C ASP A 220 14.75 -15.35 13.01
N MET A 221 13.69 -15.17 13.79
CA MET A 221 13.75 -14.57 15.13
C MET A 221 14.59 -15.41 16.11
N THR A 222 14.42 -16.73 16.08
CA THR A 222 15.18 -17.66 16.95
C THR A 222 16.67 -17.61 16.66
N HIS A 223 17.04 -17.47 15.38
CA HIS A 223 18.42 -17.39 14.93
C HIS A 223 18.99 -15.97 14.88
N GLY A 224 18.17 -14.95 15.20
CA GLY A 224 18.59 -13.55 15.22
C GLY A 224 18.95 -12.99 13.84
N VAL A 225 18.30 -13.50 12.80
CA VAL A 225 18.56 -13.09 11.42
C VAL A 225 18.13 -11.64 11.21
N LYS A 226 19.00 -10.85 10.58
CA LYS A 226 18.74 -9.43 10.29
C LYS A 226 18.48 -9.24 8.82
N TYR A 227 17.33 -8.65 8.51
CA TYR A 227 16.91 -8.40 7.13
C TYR A 227 17.70 -7.30 6.41
N ALA A 228 18.73 -6.69 7.02
CA ALA A 228 19.54 -5.66 6.35
C ALA A 228 20.23 -6.17 5.07
N SER A 229 20.70 -7.42 5.10
CA SER A 229 21.49 -8.05 4.03
C SER A 229 20.82 -9.26 3.39
N THR A 230 19.65 -9.65 3.86
CA THR A 230 18.93 -10.85 3.40
C THR A 230 17.46 -10.53 3.13
N PHE A 231 16.78 -11.44 2.45
CA PHE A 231 15.36 -11.35 2.14
C PHE A 231 14.52 -11.58 3.38
N THR A 232 13.41 -10.86 3.50
CA THR A 232 12.35 -11.24 4.45
C THR A 232 11.64 -12.51 3.95
N PRO A 233 10.99 -13.29 4.83
CA PRO A 233 10.19 -14.43 4.42
C PRO A 233 9.15 -14.07 3.34
N GLU A 234 8.50 -12.92 3.47
CA GLU A 234 7.52 -12.43 2.50
C GLU A 234 8.16 -12.08 1.15
N GLU A 235 9.35 -11.47 1.15
CA GLU A 235 10.13 -11.24 -0.09
C GLU A 235 10.57 -12.55 -0.75
N ALA A 236 10.80 -13.61 0.02
CA ALA A 236 11.19 -14.92 -0.50
C ALA A 236 10.01 -15.65 -1.17
N PHE A 237 8.83 -15.66 -0.53
CA PHE A 237 7.65 -16.34 -1.09
C PHE A 237 6.95 -15.52 -2.17
N TYR A 238 6.84 -14.19 -2.03
CA TYR A 238 6.13 -13.33 -2.98
C TYR A 238 7.08 -12.66 -3.99
N ALA A 239 8.03 -13.42 -4.53
CA ALA A 239 8.96 -12.91 -5.54
C ALA A 239 8.45 -13.02 -6.99
N GLY A 240 7.32 -13.70 -7.20
CA GLY A 240 6.79 -14.01 -8.52
C GLY A 240 6.30 -12.81 -9.33
N GLU A 241 5.58 -13.11 -10.41
CA GLU A 241 5.07 -12.10 -11.32
C GLU A 241 4.04 -11.21 -10.61
N ARG A 242 4.00 -9.93 -10.99
CA ARG A 242 3.10 -8.95 -10.37
C ARG A 242 1.66 -9.19 -10.80
N LEU A 243 0.72 -9.16 -9.85
CA LEU A 243 -0.70 -9.38 -10.15
C LEU A 243 -1.26 -8.32 -11.09
N ASP A 244 -0.90 -7.05 -10.89
CA ASP A 244 -1.33 -5.94 -11.75
C ASP A 244 -0.94 -6.12 -13.23
N ARG A 245 0.23 -6.73 -13.48
CA ARG A 245 0.68 -7.05 -14.84
C ARG A 245 -0.13 -8.21 -15.43
N ILE A 246 -0.45 -9.22 -14.64
CA ILE A 246 -1.26 -10.37 -15.07
C ILE A 246 -2.67 -9.90 -15.39
N GLU A 247 -3.29 -9.09 -14.52
CA GLU A 247 -4.60 -8.50 -14.75
C GLU A 247 -4.61 -7.65 -16.03
N LYS A 248 -3.58 -6.82 -16.22
CA LYS A 248 -3.43 -6.05 -17.45
C LYS A 248 -3.33 -6.96 -18.68
N MET A 249 -2.50 -7.99 -18.63
CA MET A 249 -2.38 -8.96 -19.73
C MET A 249 -3.71 -9.69 -20.01
N ALA A 250 -4.42 -10.09 -18.96
CA ALA A 250 -5.74 -10.72 -19.08
C ALA A 250 -6.78 -9.78 -19.70
N SER A 251 -6.72 -8.48 -19.37
CA SER A 251 -7.60 -7.46 -19.97
C SER A 251 -7.28 -7.13 -21.43
N GLU A 252 -6.08 -7.48 -21.91
CA GLU A 252 -5.61 -7.17 -23.27
C GLU A 252 -5.69 -8.38 -24.22
N VAL A 253 -6.00 -9.57 -23.69
CA VAL A 253 -5.92 -10.85 -24.41
C VAL A 253 -7.24 -11.61 -24.32
N ILE A 254 -7.59 -12.30 -25.40
CA ILE A 254 -8.70 -13.25 -25.48
C ILE A 254 -8.10 -14.64 -25.71
N LEU A 255 -8.59 -15.63 -24.98
CA LEU A 255 -8.16 -17.02 -25.17
C LEU A 255 -9.08 -17.69 -26.18
N LEU A 256 -8.49 -18.30 -27.21
CA LEU A 256 -9.19 -19.15 -28.15
C LEU A 256 -8.42 -20.45 -28.33
N LYS A 257 -9.01 -21.58 -27.92
CA LYS A 257 -8.35 -22.91 -27.97
C LYS A 257 -6.95 -22.88 -27.36
N ASP A 258 -6.83 -22.31 -26.17
CA ASP A 258 -5.56 -22.11 -25.44
C ASP A 258 -4.53 -21.21 -26.13
N VAL A 259 -4.90 -20.51 -27.21
CA VAL A 259 -4.06 -19.51 -27.87
C VAL A 259 -4.45 -18.12 -27.39
N MET A 260 -3.46 -17.36 -26.94
CA MET A 260 -3.59 -15.95 -26.56
C MET A 260 -3.63 -15.06 -27.79
N ILE A 261 -4.76 -14.39 -28.02
CA ILE A 261 -4.95 -13.43 -29.11
C ILE A 261 -5.13 -12.03 -28.53
N PRO A 262 -4.40 -11.00 -29.01
CA PRO A 262 -4.63 -9.63 -28.60
C PRO A 262 -6.08 -9.19 -28.90
N ALA A 263 -6.76 -8.62 -27.91
CA ALA A 263 -8.14 -8.14 -28.06
C ALA A 263 -8.27 -7.08 -29.17
N SER A 264 -7.21 -6.32 -29.42
CA SER A 264 -7.13 -5.36 -30.53
C SER A 264 -7.19 -6.04 -31.91
N ALA A 265 -6.53 -7.18 -32.08
CA ALA A 265 -6.58 -7.97 -33.33
C ALA A 265 -7.96 -8.64 -33.49
N PHE A 266 -8.57 -9.07 -32.39
CA PHE A 266 -9.88 -9.70 -32.42
C PHE A 266 -11.01 -8.70 -32.72
N THR A 267 -10.98 -7.52 -32.13
CA THR A 267 -12.01 -6.48 -32.34
C THR A 267 -11.95 -5.80 -33.70
N THR A 268 -10.82 -5.93 -34.41
CA THR A 268 -10.63 -5.38 -35.76
C THR A 268 -11.09 -6.32 -36.87
N LEU A 269 -11.55 -7.53 -36.54
CA LEU A 269 -12.09 -8.48 -37.50
C LEU A 269 -13.29 -7.90 -38.28
N PRO A 270 -13.22 -7.84 -39.62
CA PRO A 270 -14.33 -7.35 -40.43
C PRO A 270 -15.55 -8.26 -40.34
N GLU A 271 -16.73 -7.69 -40.14
CA GLU A 271 -18.00 -8.42 -40.04
C GLU A 271 -18.28 -9.27 -41.31
N GLU A 272 -17.86 -8.77 -42.46
CA GLU A 272 -17.98 -9.44 -43.76
C GLU A 272 -17.25 -10.79 -43.77
N ARG A 273 -16.01 -10.85 -43.27
CA ARG A 273 -15.23 -12.09 -43.22
C ARG A 273 -15.86 -13.13 -42.30
N ILE A 274 -16.47 -12.69 -41.20
CA ILE A 274 -17.17 -13.58 -40.26
C ILE A 274 -18.43 -14.17 -40.93
N THR A 275 -19.21 -13.35 -41.65
CA THR A 275 -20.43 -13.84 -42.31
C THR A 275 -20.16 -14.76 -43.50
N CYS A 276 -19.02 -14.60 -44.18
CA CYS A 276 -18.65 -15.44 -45.31
C CYS A 276 -18.12 -16.81 -44.88
N ASN A 277 -17.46 -16.89 -43.71
CA ASN A 277 -16.78 -18.10 -43.28
C ASN A 277 -17.57 -18.93 -42.26
N PHE A 278 -18.52 -18.33 -41.53
CA PHE A 278 -19.27 -19.04 -40.47
C PHE A 278 -20.77 -19.12 -40.74
N ARG A 279 -21.41 -20.20 -40.24
CA ARG A 279 -22.87 -20.33 -40.22
C ARG A 279 -23.51 -19.27 -39.33
N LYS A 280 -24.78 -18.92 -39.56
CA LYS A 280 -25.49 -17.82 -38.87
C LYS A 280 -25.39 -17.87 -37.34
N GLU A 281 -25.51 -19.04 -36.73
CA GLU A 281 -25.43 -19.22 -35.27
C GLU A 281 -24.01 -18.94 -34.74
N ALA A 282 -22.98 -19.55 -35.35
CA ALA A 282 -21.59 -19.31 -35.00
C ALA A 282 -21.15 -17.85 -35.27
N ALA A 283 -21.56 -17.27 -36.41
CA ALA A 283 -21.30 -15.88 -36.74
C ALA A 283 -21.92 -14.91 -35.74
N GLN A 284 -23.12 -15.22 -35.21
CA GLN A 284 -23.77 -14.41 -34.19
C GLN A 284 -23.04 -14.49 -32.85
N THR A 285 -22.61 -15.68 -32.42
CA THR A 285 -21.77 -15.86 -31.23
C THR A 285 -20.45 -15.11 -31.33
N ILE A 286 -19.78 -15.13 -32.49
CA ILE A 286 -18.53 -14.39 -32.72
C ILE A 286 -18.77 -12.88 -32.67
N ARG A 287 -19.87 -12.37 -33.24
CA ARG A 287 -20.22 -10.94 -33.14
C ARG A 287 -20.51 -10.49 -31.72
N GLU A 288 -21.22 -11.32 -30.95
CA GLU A 288 -21.47 -11.05 -29.54
C GLU A 288 -20.14 -11.03 -28.76
N ALA A 289 -19.24 -11.96 -29.04
CA ALA A 289 -17.91 -11.99 -28.45
C ALA A 289 -17.06 -10.76 -28.83
N ILE A 290 -17.13 -10.25 -30.07
CA ILE A 290 -16.43 -9.02 -30.48
C ILE A 290 -16.94 -7.79 -29.72
N LYS A 291 -18.26 -7.70 -29.52
CA LYS A 291 -18.85 -6.62 -28.71
C LYS A 291 -18.40 -6.73 -27.25
N LEU A 292 -18.43 -7.94 -26.69
CA LEU A 292 -17.98 -8.19 -25.32
C LEU A 292 -16.48 -7.91 -25.17
N ALA A 293 -15.65 -8.24 -26.15
CA ALA A 293 -14.20 -8.02 -26.10
C ALA A 293 -13.80 -6.55 -25.94
N SER A 294 -14.67 -5.61 -26.36
CA SER A 294 -14.44 -4.18 -26.16
C SER A 294 -14.74 -3.67 -24.74
N VAL A 295 -15.43 -4.48 -23.92
CA VAL A 295 -15.89 -4.13 -22.57
C VAL A 295 -15.26 -5.05 -21.51
N ASN A 296 -15.28 -6.36 -21.75
CA ASN A 296 -14.72 -7.39 -20.89
C ASN A 296 -14.19 -8.57 -21.75
N THR A 297 -12.86 -8.73 -21.77
CA THR A 297 -12.18 -9.79 -22.53
C THR A 297 -12.42 -11.19 -21.95
N ALA A 298 -12.72 -11.30 -20.66
CA ALA A 298 -13.04 -12.59 -20.02
C ALA A 298 -14.39 -13.11 -20.50
N ASP A 299 -15.43 -12.27 -20.51
CA ASP A 299 -16.76 -12.66 -21.01
C ASP A 299 -16.72 -13.02 -22.51
N ALA A 300 -15.86 -12.33 -23.28
CA ALA A 300 -15.63 -12.67 -24.68
C ALA A 300 -14.98 -14.05 -24.84
N THR A 301 -14.00 -14.37 -23.98
CA THR A 301 -13.34 -15.68 -23.93
C THR A 301 -14.33 -16.78 -23.61
N ASP A 302 -15.16 -16.62 -22.57
CA ASP A 302 -16.18 -17.59 -22.18
C ASP A 302 -17.21 -17.82 -23.29
N LYS A 303 -17.60 -16.74 -23.97
CA LYS A 303 -18.52 -16.81 -25.11
C LYS A 303 -17.90 -17.57 -26.29
N LEU A 304 -16.62 -17.38 -26.56
CA LEU A 304 -15.92 -18.09 -27.64
C LEU A 304 -15.65 -19.55 -27.30
N ALA A 305 -15.45 -19.88 -26.03
CA ALA A 305 -15.33 -21.26 -25.56
C ALA A 305 -16.61 -22.09 -25.81
N SER A 306 -17.78 -21.43 -25.94
CA SER A 306 -19.04 -22.10 -26.29
C SER A 306 -19.16 -22.52 -27.77
N LEU A 307 -18.23 -22.09 -28.62
CA LEU A 307 -18.16 -22.53 -30.02
C LEU A 307 -17.57 -23.94 -30.13
N ASP A 308 -18.04 -24.72 -31.09
CA ASP A 308 -17.43 -26.01 -31.42
C ASP A 308 -15.94 -25.86 -31.81
N GLU A 309 -15.12 -26.88 -31.52
CA GLU A 309 -13.68 -26.84 -31.79
C GLU A 309 -13.32 -26.57 -33.26
N GLU A 310 -14.15 -27.03 -34.21
CA GLU A 310 -13.99 -26.75 -35.63
C GLU A 310 -14.11 -25.25 -35.92
N ASN A 311 -15.15 -24.60 -35.39
CA ASN A 311 -15.39 -23.16 -35.55
C ASN A 311 -14.29 -22.33 -34.86
N GLN A 312 -13.82 -22.76 -33.69
CA GLN A 312 -12.69 -22.10 -33.02
C GLN A 312 -11.40 -22.21 -33.86
N SER A 313 -11.14 -23.37 -34.44
CA SER A 313 -9.95 -23.60 -35.27
C SER A 313 -10.00 -22.80 -36.59
N GLU A 314 -11.18 -22.64 -37.18
CA GLU A 314 -11.38 -21.79 -38.36
C GLU A 314 -11.21 -20.29 -38.02
N LEU A 315 -11.68 -19.87 -36.85
CA LEU A 315 -11.53 -18.49 -36.39
C LEU A 315 -10.05 -18.14 -36.14
N LEU A 316 -9.28 -19.06 -35.54
CA LEU A 316 -7.82 -18.92 -35.41
C LEU A 316 -7.13 -18.76 -36.77
N LYS A 317 -7.51 -19.59 -37.75
CA LYS A 317 -6.93 -19.48 -39.11
C LYS A 317 -7.23 -18.13 -39.74
N LEU A 318 -8.43 -17.60 -39.53
CA LEU A 318 -8.85 -16.31 -40.05
C LEU A 318 -8.05 -15.16 -39.40
N LEU A 319 -7.82 -15.25 -38.08
CA LEU A 319 -7.01 -14.31 -37.32
C LEU A 319 -5.50 -14.38 -37.64
N ALA A 320 -5.01 -15.53 -38.11
CA ALA A 320 -3.62 -15.72 -38.51
C ALA A 320 -3.32 -15.31 -39.97
N GLN A 321 -4.35 -14.96 -40.75
CA GLN A 321 -4.23 -14.55 -42.15
C GLN A 321 -4.09 -13.03 -42.34
N ASP A 322 -4.24 -12.26 -41.28
CA ASP A 322 -3.92 -10.81 -41.21
C ASP A 322 -2.59 -10.60 -40.46
#